data_AF-A0A831UFW9-F1
#
_entry.id   AF-A0A831UFW9-F1
#
_cell.length_a   1.000
_cell.length_b   1.000
_cell.length_c   1.000
_cell.angle_alpha   90.00
_cell.angle_beta   90.00
_cell.angle_gamma   90.00
#
_symmetry.space_group_name_H-M   'P 1'
#
loop_
_entity.id
_entity.type
_entity.pdbx_description
1 polymer ?
#
loop_
_entity_poly.entity_id
_entity_poly.type
_entity_poly.pdbx_seq_one_letter_code
_entity_poly.pdbx_strand_id
1 'polypeptide(L)'
;VPILLVGNKLDEAKYPEEALKAYHALLPEALPRKLSALNPKQLASLKAELLALLPEGPFFYPEGFAKSDQDFGEWVAEIVREEAMKRLWHEVPYAIATKVEEVAERENGLLYLKVVLYVERPTQKAIVIGEGGRKVKEIGQAARKQLEALLGRRVYLDLEVRVYPDWRKDPEALRELGYRSTLG
;
A
#
# COMPACT_ATOMS: atom_id res chain seq x y z
N VAL A 1 23.60 -9.95 -10.39
CA VAL A 1 23.20 -8.61 -9.87
C VAL A 1 23.67 -8.47 -8.44
N PRO A 2 24.10 -7.29 -7.99
CA PRO A 2 24.42 -7.08 -6.58
C PRO A 2 23.21 -7.38 -5.69
N ILE A 3 23.42 -8.07 -4.57
CA ILE A 3 22.37 -8.35 -3.58
C ILE A 3 22.74 -7.64 -2.29
N LEU A 4 21.85 -6.80 -1.78
CA LEU A 4 22.00 -6.16 -0.47
C LEU A 4 21.06 -6.82 0.53
N LEU A 5 21.60 -7.35 1.62
CA LEU A 5 20.82 -7.85 2.73
C LEU A 5 20.59 -6.71 3.73
N VAL A 6 19.39 -6.11 3.70
CA VAL A 6 19.05 -4.97 4.56
C VAL A 6 18.24 -5.43 5.77
N GLY A 7 18.89 -5.58 6.92
CA GLY A 7 18.24 -5.80 8.20
C GLY A 7 17.52 -4.53 8.68
N ASN A 8 16.19 -4.49 8.54
CA ASN A 8 15.36 -3.35 8.94
C ASN A 8 14.94 -3.43 10.43
N LYS A 9 14.29 -2.37 10.94
CA LYS A 9 13.78 -2.22 12.31
C LYS A 9 14.87 -2.24 13.39
N LEU A 10 16.03 -1.67 13.08
CA LEU A 10 17.16 -1.57 14.03
C LEU A 10 16.79 -0.86 15.34
N ASP A 11 15.82 0.05 15.28
CA ASP A 11 15.28 0.80 16.42
C ASP A 11 14.48 -0.05 17.42
N GLU A 12 13.95 -1.20 17.00
CA GLU A 12 13.18 -2.12 17.85
C GLU A 12 13.92 -3.43 18.15
N ALA A 13 15.06 -3.68 17.49
CA ALA A 13 15.75 -4.96 17.55
C ALA A 13 16.51 -5.16 18.87
N LYS A 14 16.25 -6.28 19.55
CA LYS A 14 16.97 -6.68 20.78
C LYS A 14 18.36 -7.27 20.51
N TYR A 15 18.48 -8.04 19.43
CA TYR A 15 19.69 -8.81 19.07
C TYR A 15 20.02 -8.61 17.57
N PRO A 16 20.30 -7.37 17.14
CA PRO A 16 20.42 -7.06 15.71
C PRO A 16 21.64 -7.71 15.05
N GLU A 17 22.73 -7.98 15.79
CA GLU A 17 23.93 -8.62 15.24
C GLU A 17 23.70 -10.10 15.01
N GLU A 18 23.12 -10.80 15.98
CA GLU A 18 22.82 -12.21 15.92
C GLU A 18 21.80 -12.51 14.81
N ALA A 19 20.76 -11.67 14.71
CA ALA A 19 19.76 -11.77 13.65
C ALA A 19 20.40 -11.57 12.27
N LEU A 20 21.18 -10.50 12.07
CA LEU A 20 21.81 -10.23 10.79
C LEU A 20 22.78 -11.36 10.39
N LYS A 21 23.57 -11.87 11.35
CA LYS A 21 24.46 -13.00 11.12
C LYS A 21 23.70 -14.24 10.66
N ALA A 22 22.57 -14.55 11.30
CA ALA A 22 21.72 -15.68 10.91
C ALA A 22 21.13 -15.51 9.51
N TYR A 23 20.63 -14.31 9.17
CA TYR A 23 20.12 -14.03 7.81
C TYR A 23 21.23 -14.07 6.75
N HIS A 24 22.40 -13.53 7.05
CA HIS A 24 23.53 -13.53 6.12
C HIS A 24 24.07 -14.95 5.87
N ALA A 25 23.98 -15.84 6.85
CA ALA A 25 24.34 -17.25 6.65
C ALA A 25 23.45 -17.97 5.62
N LEU A 26 22.23 -17.49 5.36
CA LEU A 26 21.34 -18.02 4.32
C LEU A 26 21.72 -17.54 2.92
N LEU A 27 22.44 -16.42 2.82
CA LEU A 27 22.85 -15.82 1.55
C LEU A 27 24.21 -15.13 1.69
N PRO A 28 25.31 -15.89 1.79
CA PRO A 28 26.64 -15.37 2.11
C PRO A 28 27.23 -14.40 1.07
N GLU A 29 26.69 -14.38 -0.15
CA GLU A 29 27.09 -13.49 -1.23
C GLU A 29 26.46 -12.09 -1.13
N ALA A 30 25.43 -11.91 -0.30
CA ALA A 30 24.76 -10.63 -0.14
C ALA A 30 25.59 -9.67 0.72
N LEU A 31 25.53 -8.37 0.43
CA LEU A 31 26.19 -7.33 1.20
C LEU A 31 25.31 -6.94 2.40
N PRO A 32 25.69 -7.26 3.66
CA PRO A 32 24.82 -7.02 4.81
C PRO A 32 24.86 -5.57 5.26
N ARG A 33 23.69 -4.99 5.53
CA ARG A 33 23.47 -3.66 6.10
C ARG A 33 22.40 -3.77 7.19
N LYS A 34 22.42 -2.82 8.12
CA LYS A 34 21.33 -2.64 9.08
C LYS A 34 20.87 -1.21 9.10
N LEU A 35 19.57 -1.02 9.22
CA LEU A 35 18.98 0.30 9.35
C LEU A 35 17.64 0.22 10.07
N SER A 36 17.18 1.39 10.48
CA SER A 36 15.76 1.67 10.68
C SER A 36 15.26 2.42 9.46
N ALA A 37 14.22 1.91 8.80
CA ALA A 37 13.56 2.60 7.69
C ALA A 37 12.88 3.90 8.14
N LEU A 38 12.75 4.13 9.44
CA LEU A 38 12.26 5.38 10.02
C LEU A 38 13.38 6.41 10.21
N ASN A 39 14.65 6.04 10.01
CA ASN A 39 15.81 6.91 10.16
C ASN A 39 16.24 7.51 8.80
N PRO A 40 16.03 8.83 8.58
CA PRO A 40 16.33 9.45 7.28
C PRO A 40 17.82 9.41 6.90
N LYS A 41 18.73 9.45 7.88
CA LYS A 41 20.18 9.44 7.63
C LYS A 41 20.63 8.06 7.12
N GLN A 42 20.10 7.00 7.73
CA GLN A 42 20.42 5.64 7.31
C GLN A 42 19.83 5.32 5.93
N LEU A 43 18.61 5.79 5.65
CA LEU A 43 18.02 5.70 4.31
C LEU A 43 18.82 6.48 3.26
N ALA A 44 19.31 7.68 3.57
CA ALA A 44 20.13 8.46 2.65
C ALA A 44 21.44 7.75 2.30
N SER A 45 22.07 7.10 3.29
CA SER A 45 23.27 6.28 3.07
C SER A 45 22.98 5.09 2.16
N LEU A 46 21.90 4.34 2.41
CA LEU A 46 21.50 3.22 1.54
C LEU A 46 21.17 3.69 0.13
N LYS A 47 20.47 4.81 -0.02
CA LYS A 47 20.17 5.41 -1.32
C LYS A 47 21.44 5.75 -2.10
N ALA A 48 22.44 6.35 -1.45
CA ALA A 48 23.71 6.67 -2.10
C ALA A 48 24.43 5.40 -2.59
N GLU A 49 24.44 4.34 -1.77
CA GLU A 49 25.01 3.04 -2.15
C GLU A 49 24.28 2.42 -3.34
N LEU A 50 22.95 2.41 -3.34
CA LEU A 50 22.15 1.88 -4.45
C LEU A 50 22.39 2.67 -5.74
N LEU A 51 22.48 3.99 -5.68
CA LEU A 51 22.76 4.84 -6.84
C LEU A 51 24.14 4.55 -7.45
N ALA A 52 25.14 4.25 -6.62
CA ALA A 52 26.49 3.89 -7.08
C ALA A 52 26.57 2.52 -7.77
N LEU A 53 25.56 1.67 -7.60
CA LEU A 53 25.47 0.35 -8.23
C LEU A 53 24.70 0.37 -9.56
N LEU A 54 24.08 1.49 -9.92
CA LEU A 54 23.35 1.60 -11.18
C LEU A 54 24.31 1.58 -12.37
N PRO A 55 24.03 0.80 -13.42
CA PRO A 55 24.81 0.87 -14.65
C PRO A 55 24.60 2.22 -15.34
N GLU A 56 25.59 2.65 -16.11
CA GLU A 56 25.43 3.79 -16.99
C GLU A 56 24.39 3.46 -18.08
N GLY A 57 23.49 4.41 -18.34
CA GLY A 57 22.42 4.25 -19.31
C GLY A 57 21.47 5.44 -19.33
N PRO A 58 20.57 5.49 -20.32
CA PRO A 58 19.53 6.53 -20.37
C PRO A 58 18.54 6.37 -19.21
N PHE A 59 17.88 7.46 -18.85
CA PHE A 59 16.76 7.36 -17.92
C PHE A 59 15.59 6.60 -18.54
N PHE A 60 15.03 5.66 -17.78
CA PHE A 60 13.85 4.90 -18.17
C PHE A 60 12.56 5.73 -18.06
N TYR A 61 12.56 6.72 -17.17
CA TYR A 61 11.46 7.66 -16.98
C TYR A 61 11.98 9.09 -17.17
N PRO A 62 11.18 9.99 -17.75
CA PRO A 62 11.59 11.38 -17.96
C PRO A 62 11.84 12.08 -16.62
N GLU A 63 12.71 13.08 -16.64
CA GLU A 63 12.84 13.98 -15.49
C GLU A 63 11.50 14.66 -15.20
N GLY A 64 11.13 14.72 -13.92
CA GLY A 64 9.82 15.26 -13.51
C GLY A 64 8.66 14.27 -13.64
N PHE A 65 8.91 13.01 -13.99
CA PHE A 65 7.90 11.95 -13.85
C PHE A 65 7.38 11.88 -12.41
N ALA A 66 6.15 11.38 -12.26
CA ALA A 66 5.55 11.13 -10.96
C ALA A 66 6.46 10.25 -10.08
N LYS A 67 6.31 10.34 -8.76
CA LYS A 67 7.14 9.55 -7.83
C LYS A 67 6.91 8.04 -7.94
N SER A 68 5.83 7.65 -8.59
CA SER A 68 5.43 6.28 -8.92
C SER A 68 4.70 6.30 -10.27
N ASP A 69 4.73 5.17 -10.97
CA ASP A 69 3.98 4.86 -12.18
C ASP A 69 2.56 4.33 -11.90
N GLN A 70 2.16 4.24 -10.63
CA GLN A 70 0.84 3.80 -10.19
C GLN A 70 -0.27 4.77 -10.65
N ASP A 71 -1.40 4.23 -11.10
CA ASP A 71 -2.57 5.04 -11.46
C ASP A 71 -3.16 5.75 -10.23
N PHE A 72 -3.75 6.93 -10.43
CA PHE A 72 -4.36 7.70 -9.35
C PHE A 72 -5.45 6.92 -8.60
N GLY A 73 -6.29 6.19 -9.34
CA GLY A 73 -7.34 5.35 -8.76
C GLY A 73 -6.76 4.20 -7.94
N GLU A 74 -5.71 3.56 -8.41
CA GLU A 74 -5.01 2.51 -7.65
C GLU A 74 -4.41 3.07 -6.37
N TRP A 75 -3.75 4.23 -6.43
CA TRP A 75 -3.17 4.88 -5.26
C TRP A 75 -4.24 5.26 -4.21
N VAL A 76 -5.38 5.81 -4.65
CA VAL A 76 -6.53 6.09 -3.77
C VAL A 76 -7.07 4.79 -3.16
N ALA A 77 -7.23 3.74 -3.97
CA ALA A 77 -7.72 2.44 -3.50
C ALA A 77 -6.79 1.87 -2.41
N GLU A 78 -5.47 1.94 -2.61
CA GLU A 78 -4.48 1.47 -1.66
C GLU A 78 -4.51 2.24 -0.33
N ILE A 79 -4.72 3.56 -0.36
CA ILE A 79 -4.92 4.34 0.88
C ILE A 79 -6.17 3.88 1.64
N VAL A 80 -7.29 3.66 0.94
CA VAL A 80 -8.52 3.16 1.56
C VAL A 80 -8.29 1.75 2.12
N ARG A 81 -7.56 0.89 1.40
CA ARG A 81 -7.22 -0.48 1.82
C ARG A 81 -6.34 -0.47 3.06
N GLU A 82 -5.31 0.38 3.10
CA GLU A 82 -4.42 0.55 4.24
C GLU A 82 -5.21 0.95 5.50
N GLU A 83 -6.07 1.96 5.38
CA GLU A 83 -6.87 2.44 6.51
C GLU A 83 -7.94 1.42 6.95
N ALA A 84 -8.45 0.59 6.02
CA ALA A 84 -9.29 -0.55 6.35
C ALA A 84 -8.50 -1.62 7.12
N MET A 85 -7.32 -2.01 6.64
CA MET A 85 -6.48 -3.03 7.29
C MET A 85 -6.07 -2.64 8.71
N LYS A 86 -5.76 -1.36 8.97
CA LYS A 86 -5.41 -0.86 10.30
C LYS A 86 -6.55 -0.94 11.33
N ARG A 87 -7.81 -1.02 10.88
CA ARG A 87 -9.02 -0.88 11.73
C ARG A 87 -9.86 -2.14 11.84
N LEU A 88 -9.50 -3.16 11.07
CA LEU A 88 -10.15 -4.45 11.02
C LEU A 88 -9.25 -5.50 11.66
N TRP A 89 -9.86 -6.60 12.10
CA TRP A 89 -9.19 -7.62 12.91
C TRP A 89 -9.41 -9.01 12.32
N HIS A 90 -8.65 -9.97 12.84
CA HIS A 90 -8.70 -11.39 12.45
C HIS A 90 -8.39 -11.57 10.95
N GLU A 91 -9.22 -12.33 10.23
CA GLU A 91 -9.00 -12.65 8.82
C GLU A 91 -9.53 -11.58 7.86
N VAL A 92 -10.33 -10.63 8.35
CA VAL A 92 -11.02 -9.63 7.51
C VAL A 92 -10.05 -8.72 6.75
N PRO A 93 -8.95 -8.20 7.35
CA PRO A 93 -7.96 -7.39 6.63
C PRO A 93 -7.39 -8.07 5.38
N TYR A 94 -7.30 -9.40 5.38
CA TYR A 94 -6.71 -10.20 4.31
C TYR A 94 -7.74 -10.63 3.24
N ALA A 95 -9.02 -10.31 3.44
CA ALA A 95 -10.12 -10.63 2.53
C ALA A 95 -10.70 -9.38 1.83
N ILE A 96 -10.03 -8.24 1.97
CA ILE A 96 -10.47 -6.97 1.38
C ILE A 96 -9.71 -6.65 0.10
N ALA A 97 -10.48 -6.33 -0.94
CA ALA A 97 -9.99 -5.61 -2.10
C ALA A 97 -10.69 -4.26 -2.21
N THR A 98 -10.06 -3.30 -2.87
CA THR A 98 -10.56 -1.93 -3.02
C THR A 98 -10.47 -1.49 -4.47
N LYS A 99 -11.49 -0.80 -4.96
CA LYS A 99 -11.50 -0.24 -6.31
C LYS A 99 -12.18 1.11 -6.33
N VAL A 100 -11.57 2.07 -7.01
CA VAL A 100 -12.21 3.35 -7.31
C VAL A 100 -13.15 3.16 -8.50
N GLU A 101 -14.42 3.52 -8.34
CA GLU A 101 -15.43 3.49 -9.41
C GLU A 101 -15.63 4.84 -10.08
N GLU A 102 -15.44 5.93 -9.33
CA GLU A 102 -15.66 7.28 -9.83
C GLU A 102 -14.63 8.25 -9.24
N VAL A 103 -14.05 9.06 -10.12
CA VAL A 103 -13.28 10.25 -9.79
C VAL A 103 -13.94 11.41 -10.51
N ALA A 104 -14.44 12.39 -9.77
CA ALA A 104 -15.11 13.54 -10.36
C ALA A 104 -14.74 14.83 -9.64
N GLU A 105 -14.52 15.90 -10.40
CA GLU A 105 -14.41 17.24 -9.84
C GLU A 105 -15.81 17.82 -9.68
N ARG A 106 -16.15 18.23 -8.45
CA ARG A 106 -17.41 18.87 -8.10
C ARG A 106 -17.17 20.37 -7.93
N GLU A 107 -18.27 21.11 -7.73
CA GLU A 107 -18.23 22.55 -7.50
C GLU A 107 -17.24 22.94 -6.38
N ASN A 108 -16.65 24.13 -6.50
CA ASN A 108 -15.68 24.69 -5.53
C ASN A 108 -14.36 23.88 -5.39
N GLY A 109 -14.01 23.08 -6.40
CA GLY A 109 -12.76 22.30 -6.38
C GLY A 109 -12.79 21.14 -5.39
N LEU A 110 -13.97 20.63 -5.04
CA LEU A 110 -14.11 19.41 -4.23
C LEU A 110 -13.85 18.18 -5.12
N LEU A 111 -12.94 17.30 -4.69
CA LEU A 111 -12.71 16.03 -5.36
C LEU A 111 -13.66 14.96 -4.81
N TYR A 112 -14.56 14.44 -5.65
CA TYR A 112 -15.42 13.30 -5.32
C TYR A 112 -14.74 12.00 -5.72
N LEU A 113 -14.68 11.06 -4.79
CA LEU A 113 -14.12 9.72 -4.96
C LEU A 113 -15.15 8.70 -4.50
N LYS A 114 -15.59 7.82 -5.39
CA LYS A 114 -16.38 6.64 -5.03
C LYS A 114 -15.49 5.41 -4.99
N VAL A 115 -15.38 4.79 -3.83
CA VAL A 115 -14.52 3.63 -3.61
C VAL A 115 -15.33 2.46 -3.06
N VAL A 116 -15.20 1.31 -3.70
CA VAL A 116 -15.83 0.07 -3.25
C VAL A 116 -14.83 -0.76 -2.48
N LEU A 117 -15.21 -1.20 -1.29
CA LEU A 117 -14.55 -2.24 -0.52
C LEU A 117 -15.25 -3.58 -0.80
N TYR A 118 -14.53 -4.50 -1.41
CA TYR A 118 -14.98 -5.86 -1.67
C TYR A 118 -14.57 -6.79 -0.53
N VAL A 119 -15.48 -7.66 -0.13
CA VAL A 119 -15.25 -8.76 0.82
C VAL A 119 -15.80 -10.05 0.25
N GLU A 120 -15.31 -11.20 0.72
CA GLU A 120 -15.73 -12.51 0.18
C GLU A 120 -17.10 -12.96 0.71
N ARG A 121 -17.49 -12.58 1.94
CA ARG A 121 -18.66 -13.14 2.62
C ARG A 121 -19.55 -12.07 3.25
N PRO A 122 -20.88 -12.31 3.36
CA PRO A 122 -21.80 -11.39 4.02
C PRO A 122 -21.43 -11.07 5.49
N THR A 123 -20.89 -12.06 6.20
CA THR A 123 -20.41 -11.88 7.59
C THR A 123 -19.26 -10.86 7.66
N GLN A 124 -18.32 -10.90 6.72
CA GLN A 124 -17.25 -9.91 6.61
C GLN A 124 -17.81 -8.53 6.27
N LYS A 125 -18.80 -8.46 5.36
CA LYS A 125 -19.47 -7.18 5.02
C LYS A 125 -20.06 -6.53 6.27
N ALA A 126 -20.74 -7.31 7.12
CA ALA A 126 -21.28 -6.81 8.38
C ALA A 126 -20.17 -6.26 9.32
N ILE A 127 -19.01 -6.92 9.37
CA ILE A 127 -17.86 -6.47 10.18
C ILE A 127 -17.29 -5.15 9.64
N VAL A 128 -17.10 -5.03 8.32
CA VAL A 128 -16.56 -3.82 7.69
C VAL A 128 -17.51 -2.63 7.87
N ILE A 129 -18.82 -2.85 7.74
CA ILE A 129 -19.83 -1.81 8.00
C ILE A 129 -19.82 -1.45 9.49
N GLY A 130 -19.85 -2.46 10.35
CA GLY A 130 -19.98 -2.32 11.80
C GLY A 130 -21.37 -1.82 12.22
N GLU A 131 -21.63 -1.85 13.53
CA GLU A 131 -22.89 -1.38 14.11
C GLU A 131 -23.19 0.08 13.70
N GLY A 132 -24.37 0.32 13.11
CA GLY A 132 -24.78 1.65 12.64
C GLY A 132 -23.86 2.27 11.56
N GLY A 133 -23.06 1.46 10.87
CA GLY A 133 -22.05 1.94 9.91
C GLY A 133 -20.81 2.57 10.57
N ARG A 134 -20.62 2.37 11.88
CA ARG A 134 -19.54 3.03 12.64
C ARG A 134 -18.15 2.68 12.10
N LYS A 135 -17.92 1.43 11.70
CA LYS A 135 -16.61 0.97 11.26
C LYS A 135 -16.24 1.50 9.87
N VAL A 136 -17.16 1.43 8.91
CA VAL A 136 -16.93 2.01 7.56
C VAL A 136 -16.77 3.53 7.62
N LYS A 137 -17.49 4.21 8.50
CA LYS A 137 -17.31 5.66 8.74
C LYS A 137 -15.91 5.97 9.30
N GLU A 138 -15.42 5.17 10.24
CA GLU A 138 -14.08 5.31 10.81
C GLU A 138 -12.99 5.16 9.73
N ILE A 139 -13.12 4.15 8.87
CA ILE A 139 -12.23 3.92 7.72
C ILE A 139 -12.27 5.11 6.77
N GLY A 140 -13.48 5.53 6.34
CA GLY A 140 -13.65 6.65 5.41
C GLY A 140 -13.14 7.97 5.94
N GLN A 141 -13.35 8.27 7.23
CA GLN A 141 -12.84 9.49 7.84
C GLN A 141 -11.31 9.53 7.85
N ALA A 142 -10.66 8.40 8.14
CA ALA A 142 -9.21 8.34 8.18
C ALA A 142 -8.58 8.41 6.79
N ALA A 143 -9.10 7.62 5.85
CA ALA A 143 -8.66 7.65 4.45
C ALA A 143 -8.86 9.04 3.83
N ARG A 144 -10.01 9.69 4.06
CA ARG A 144 -10.26 11.07 3.61
C ARG A 144 -9.24 12.05 4.17
N LYS A 145 -8.93 12.00 5.47
CA LYS A 145 -7.94 12.90 6.08
C LYS A 145 -6.55 12.72 5.48
N GLN A 146 -6.13 11.47 5.25
CA GLN A 146 -4.86 11.16 4.61
C GLN A 146 -4.83 11.65 3.16
N LEU A 147 -5.90 11.42 2.39
CA LEU A 147 -6.03 11.92 1.02
C LEU A 147 -5.99 13.44 0.94
N GLU A 148 -6.70 14.15 1.82
CA GLU A 148 -6.69 15.62 1.88
C GLU A 148 -5.28 16.16 2.20
N ALA A 149 -4.56 15.51 3.12
CA ALA A 149 -3.19 15.88 3.46
C ALA A 149 -2.21 15.66 2.29
N LEU A 150 -2.37 14.56 1.55
CA LEU A 150 -1.51 14.20 0.42
C LEU A 150 -1.82 15.01 -0.84
N LEU A 151 -3.09 15.37 -1.07
CA LEU A 151 -3.54 16.09 -2.28
C LEU A 151 -3.61 17.61 -2.10
N GLY A 152 -3.62 18.10 -0.86
CA GLY A 152 -3.72 19.55 -0.57
C GLY A 152 -5.06 20.19 -0.98
N ARG A 153 -6.11 19.38 -1.18
CA ARG A 153 -7.46 19.85 -1.55
C ARG A 153 -8.54 19.05 -0.81
N ARG A 154 -9.76 19.57 -0.76
CA ARG A 154 -10.89 18.92 -0.10
C ARG A 154 -11.33 17.67 -0.87
N VAL A 155 -11.65 16.61 -0.14
CA VAL A 155 -12.08 15.33 -0.70
C VAL A 155 -13.42 14.94 -0.10
N TYR A 156 -14.37 14.55 -0.95
CA TYR A 156 -15.55 13.80 -0.56
C TYR A 156 -15.32 12.33 -0.92
N LEU A 157 -15.20 11.48 0.10
CA LEU A 157 -14.96 10.05 -0.06
C LEU A 157 -16.25 9.28 0.24
N ASP A 158 -16.83 8.70 -0.81
CA ASP A 158 -17.98 7.81 -0.75
C ASP A 158 -17.50 6.36 -0.72
N LEU A 159 -17.84 5.64 0.36
CA LEU A 159 -17.42 4.25 0.56
C LEU A 159 -18.62 3.31 0.48
N GLU A 160 -18.52 2.32 -0.38
CA GLU A 160 -19.51 1.27 -0.52
C GLU A 160 -18.90 -0.10 -0.17
N VAL A 161 -19.61 -0.94 0.59
CA VAL A 161 -19.15 -2.30 0.90
C VAL A 161 -19.96 -3.32 0.10
N ARG A 162 -19.30 -4.07 -0.79
CA ARG A 162 -19.91 -5.10 -1.63
C ARG A 162 -19.34 -6.48 -1.32
N VAL A 163 -20.17 -7.51 -1.47
CA VAL A 163 -19.71 -8.90 -1.41
C VAL A 163 -19.32 -9.31 -2.81
N TYR A 164 -18.08 -9.77 -2.98
CA TYR A 164 -17.58 -10.44 -4.17
C TYR A 164 -17.18 -11.86 -3.74
N PRO A 165 -18.07 -12.85 -3.89
CA PRO A 165 -17.84 -14.20 -3.38
C PRO A 165 -16.51 -14.80 -3.86
N ASP A 166 -15.70 -15.29 -2.92
CA ASP A 166 -14.44 -16.01 -3.19
C ASP A 166 -13.51 -15.34 -4.23
N TRP A 167 -13.50 -14.00 -4.30
CA TRP A 167 -12.80 -13.25 -5.35
C TRP A 167 -11.31 -13.58 -5.45
N ARG A 168 -10.66 -13.98 -4.35
CA ARG A 168 -9.24 -14.38 -4.34
C ARG A 168 -8.96 -15.65 -5.14
N LYS A 169 -9.98 -16.47 -5.39
CA LYS A 169 -9.90 -17.71 -6.17
C LYS A 169 -10.45 -17.56 -7.60
N ASP A 170 -11.07 -16.42 -7.91
CA ASP A 170 -11.67 -16.15 -9.20
C ASP A 170 -10.67 -15.35 -10.07
N PRO A 171 -10.11 -15.95 -11.14
CA PRO A 171 -9.17 -15.26 -12.02
C PRO A 171 -9.74 -14.02 -12.70
N GLU A 172 -11.05 -13.98 -12.96
CA GLU A 172 -11.70 -12.80 -13.54
C GLU A 172 -11.80 -11.69 -12.50
N ALA A 173 -12.23 -12.02 -11.28
CA ALA A 173 -12.26 -11.06 -10.17
C ALA A 173 -10.86 -10.48 -9.88
N LEU A 174 -9.82 -11.32 -9.87
CA LEU A 174 -8.44 -10.88 -9.72
C LEU A 174 -8.04 -9.90 -10.83
N ARG A 175 -8.41 -10.18 -12.09
CA ARG A 175 -8.18 -9.26 -13.22
C ARG A 175 -8.93 -7.93 -13.07
N GLU A 176 -10.19 -7.97 -12.64
CA GLU A 176 -11.05 -6.80 -12.47
C GLU A 176 -10.61 -5.90 -11.31
N LEU A 177 -9.99 -6.49 -10.28
CA LEU A 177 -9.48 -5.82 -9.08
C LEU A 177 -8.02 -5.37 -9.22
N GLY A 178 -7.38 -5.59 -10.36
CA GLY A 178 -6.00 -5.16 -10.62
C GLY A 178 -4.92 -6.13 -10.13
N TYR A 179 -5.28 -7.29 -9.57
CA TYR A 179 -4.35 -8.34 -9.16
C TYR A 179 -3.90 -9.21 -10.35
N ARG A 180 -3.41 -8.56 -11.41
CA ARG A 180 -2.83 -9.26 -12.56
C ARG A 180 -1.40 -9.68 -12.24
N SER A 181 -1.01 -10.87 -12.70
CA SER A 181 0.41 -11.17 -12.86
C SER A 181 0.92 -10.35 -14.05
N THR A 182 1.65 -9.27 -13.80
CA THR A 182 2.43 -8.54 -14.81
C THR A 182 3.78 -9.20 -15.11
N LEU A 183 3.89 -10.52 -14.89
CA LEU A 183 4.97 -11.32 -15.47
C LEU A 183 4.44 -11.95 -16.77
N GLY A 184 4.58 -11.19 -17.85
CA GLY A 184 4.44 -11.63 -19.24
C GLY A 184 5.56 -11.01 -20.06
#